data_AF-A0A1H8J548-F1
#
_entry.id   AF-A0A1H8J548-F1
#
_cell.length_a   1.000
_cell.length_b   1.000
_cell.length_c   1.000
_cell.angle_alpha   90.00
_cell.angle_beta   90.00
_cell.angle_gamma   90.00
#
_symmetry.space_group_name_H-M   'P 1'
#
loop_
_entity.id
_entity.type
_entity.pdbx_description
1 polymer ?
#
loop_
_entity_poly.entity_id
_entity_poly.type
_entity_poly.pdbx_seq_one_letter_code
_entity_poly.pdbx_strand_id
1 'polypeptide(L)' 'RGESYGLLIDQIGEVLRLAEDNMEENPVNLDPRMAKLAGGVHRLDGQLMVVLDVDRVLELKTEVQMAA' A
#
# COMPACT_ATOMS: atom_id res chain seq x y z
N ARG A 1 -3.88 -21.82 -0.18
CA ARG A 1 -3.61 -20.37 -0.05
C ARG A 1 -3.20 -20.13 1.39
N GLY A 2 -1.96 -19.74 1.61
CA GLY A 2 -1.35 -19.67 2.95
C GLY A 2 0.18 -19.70 2.89
N GLU A 3 0.75 -19.30 1.75
CA GLU A 3 2.19 -19.21 1.62
C GLU A 3 2.65 -17.95 2.35
N SER A 4 3.76 -18.05 3.07
CA SER A 4 4.34 -16.91 3.77
C SER A 4 5.07 -16.03 2.75
N TYR A 5 4.66 -14.77 2.66
CA TYR A 5 5.32 -13.76 1.83
C TYR A 5 6.13 -12.82 2.73
N GLY A 6 7.33 -12.47 2.29
CA GLY A 6 8.16 -11.44 2.93
C GLY A 6 8.17 -10.16 2.11
N LEU A 7 8.00 -9.02 2.78
CA LEU A 7 8.20 -7.69 2.19
C LEU A 7 9.55 -7.16 2.67
N LEU A 8 10.44 -6.86 1.73
CA LEU A 8 11.68 -6.15 2.03
C LEU A 8 11.35 -4.67 2.18
N ILE A 9 11.70 -4.09 3.31
CA ILE A 9 11.47 -2.69 3.63
C ILE A 9 12.79 -2.04 4.04
N ASP A 10 12.95 -0.76 3.74
CA ASP A 10 14.17 -0.03 4.09
C ASP A 10 14.27 0.14 5.61
N GLN A 11 13.17 0.57 6.24
CA GLN A 11 13.11 0.83 7.68
C GLN A 11 11.72 0.54 8.24
N ILE A 12 11.67 0.11 9.50
CA ILE A 12 10.44 -0.05 10.26
C ILE A 12 10.16 1.27 10.99
N GLY A 13 8.96 1.81 10.82
CA GLY A 13 8.47 2.98 11.54
C GLY A 13 7.79 2.64 12.87
N GLU A 14 7.13 3.63 13.45
CA GLU A 14 6.34 3.46 14.68
C GLU A 14 4.96 2.86 14.40
N VAL A 15 4.35 2.24 15.40
CA VAL A 15 2.98 1.73 15.32
C VAL A 15 1.99 2.84 15.67
N LEU A 16 1.23 3.30 14.69
CA LEU A 16 0.22 4.34 14.85
C LEU A 16 -1.18 3.74 14.99
N ARG A 17 -2.02 4.33 15.84
CA ARG A 17 -3.46 4.06 15.90
C ARG A 17 -4.20 5.21 15.26
N LEU A 18 -4.75 4.99 14.07
CA LEU A 18 -5.50 5.98 13.31
C LEU A 18 -6.99 5.64 13.37
N ALA A 19 -7.83 6.67 13.41
CA ALA A 19 -9.27 6.47 13.27
C ALA A 19 -9.59 6.08 11.82
N GLU A 20 -10.53 5.16 11.62
CA GLU A 20 -10.99 4.76 10.29
C GLU A 20 -11.53 5.95 9.49
N ASP A 21 -12.17 6.91 10.16
CA ASP A 21 -12.69 8.14 9.57
C ASP A 21 -11.61 9.05 8.97
N ASN A 22 -10.35 8.88 9.37
CA ASN A 22 -9.21 9.63 8.81
C ASN A 22 -8.68 8.99 7.51
N MET A 23 -9.28 7.88 7.05
CA MET A 23 -8.90 7.26 5.79
C MET A 23 -9.59 8.00 4.65
N GLU A 24 -8.79 8.55 3.76
CA GLU A 24 -9.23 9.26 2.57
C GLU A 24 -8.98 8.42 1.32
N GLU A 25 -9.72 8.72 0.25
CA GLU A 25 -9.43 8.19 -1.07
C GLU A 25 -8.05 8.65 -1.57
N ASN A 26 -7.48 7.87 -2.49
CA ASN A 26 -6.19 8.19 -3.08
C ASN A 26 -6.22 9.58 -3.76
N PRO A 27 -5.36 10.52 -3.37
CA PRO A 27 -5.41 11.87 -3.90
C PRO A 27 -4.94 11.89 -5.35
N VAL A 28 -5.47 12.83 -6.13
CA VAL A 28 -5.24 12.91 -7.59
C VAL A 28 -3.78 13.12 -7.98
N ASN A 29 -2.95 13.59 -7.05
CA ASN A 29 -1.52 13.83 -7.25
C ASN A 29 -0.64 12.66 -6.78
N LEU A 30 -1.23 11.55 -6.32
CA LEU A 30 -0.48 10.34 -5.97
C LEU A 30 0.07 9.67 -7.24
N ASP A 31 1.27 9.11 -7.17
CA ASP A 31 1.84 8.34 -8.28
C ASP A 31 0.88 7.22 -8.71
N PRO A 32 0.51 7.11 -9.99
CA PRO A 32 -0.46 6.12 -10.46
C PRO A 32 -0.07 4.66 -10.15
N ARG A 33 1.22 4.34 -10.08
CA ARG A 33 1.70 3.00 -9.70
C ARG A 33 1.40 2.72 -8.23
N MET A 34 1.58 3.73 -7.38
CA MET A 34 1.26 3.63 -5.96
C MET A 34 -0.25 3.61 -5.72
N ALA A 35 -1.02 4.42 -6.46
CA ALA A 35 -2.48 4.45 -6.37
C ALA A 35 -3.14 3.11 -6.72
N LYS A 36 -2.55 2.33 -7.63
CA LYS A 36 -3.01 0.96 -7.93
C LYS A 36 -2.84 0.01 -6.76
N LEU A 37 -1.75 0.16 -6.02
CA LEU A 37 -1.39 -0.66 -4.87
C LEU A 37 -1.97 -0.16 -3.55
N ALA A 38 -2.44 1.09 -3.50
CA ALA A 38 -2.97 1.72 -2.31
C ALA A 38 -4.44 1.36 -2.08
N GLY A 39 -4.76 0.94 -0.86
CA GLY A 39 -6.13 0.79 -0.36
C GLY A 39 -6.76 2.10 0.12
N GLY A 40 -5.94 3.15 0.27
CA GLY A 40 -6.34 4.47 0.73
C GLY A 40 -5.13 5.24 1.26
N VAL A 41 -5.37 6.44 1.78
CA VAL A 41 -4.33 7.25 2.44
C VAL A 41 -4.82 7.81 3.77
N HIS A 42 -3.88 7.99 4.69
CA HIS A 42 -4.08 8.76 5.90
C HIS A 42 -3.22 10.02 5.85
N ARG A 43 -3.86 11.15 6.14
CA ARG A 43 -3.16 12.42 6.28
C ARG A 43 -2.60 12.52 7.69
N LEU A 44 -1.29 12.69 7.79
CA LEU A 44 -0.58 12.96 9.03
C LEU A 44 -0.11 14.43 9.03
N ASP A 45 0.48 14.87 10.14
CA ASP A 45 1.01 16.23 10.27
C ASP A 45 2.17 16.46 9.31
N GLY A 46 1.87 17.06 8.15
CA GLY A 46 2.85 17.40 7.11
C GLY A 46 3.31 16.22 6.25
N GLN A 47 2.71 15.03 6.42
CA GLN A 47 3.06 13.83 5.66
C GLN A 47 1.81 13.06 5.22
N LEU A 48 1.97 12.25 4.17
CA LEU A 48 0.91 11.37 3.68
C LEU A 48 1.33 9.92 3.89
N MET A 49 0.53 9.16 4.63
CA MET A 49 0.76 7.74 4.84
C MET A 49 -0.15 6.94 3.90
N VAL A 50 0.46 6.16 3.00
CA VAL A 50 -0.27 5.31 2.07
C VAL A 50 -0.54 3.96 2.73
N VAL A 51 -1.77 3.48 2.65
CA VAL A 51 -2.15 2.14 3.10
C VAL A 51 -1.91 1.16 1.95
N LEU A 52 -0.93 0.26 2.10
CA LEU A 52 -0.61 -0.73 1.09
C LEU A 52 -1.60 -1.90 1.12
N ASP A 53 -2.26 -2.16 -0.01
CA ASP A 53 -3.13 -3.32 -0.20
C ASP A 53 -2.28 -4.53 -0.62
N VAL A 54 -2.08 -5.47 0.30
CA VAL A 54 -1.23 -6.65 0.08
C VAL A 54 -1.81 -7.57 -0.99
N ASP A 55 -3.14 -7.69 -1.09
CA ASP A 55 -3.77 -8.57 -2.08
C ASP A 55 -3.45 -8.07 -3.50
N ARG A 56 -3.55 -6.75 -3.73
CA ARG A 56 -3.16 -6.14 -5.02
C ARG A 56 -1.68 -6.27 -5.34
N VAL A 57 -0.80 -6.18 -4.33
CA VAL A 57 0.65 -6.38 -4.52
C VAL A 57 0.95 -7.79 -5.00
N LEU A 58 0.27 -8.78 -4.43
CA LEU A 58 0.44 -10.19 -4.80
C LEU A 58 -0.14 -10.50 -6.18
N GLU A 59 -1.26 -9.88 -6.55
CA GLU A 59 -1.85 -10.00 -7.89
C GLU A 59 -0.89 -9.50 -8.99
N LEU A 60 -0.22 -8.36 -8.78
CA LEU A 60 0.71 -7.75 -9.74
C LEU A 60 1.91 -8.64 -10.12
N LYS A 61 2.39 -9.49 -9.20
CA LYS A 61 3.46 -10.45 -9.51
C LYS A 61 3.01 -11.57 -10.44
N THR A 62 1.72 -11.90 -10.44
CA THR A 62 1.18 -13.04 -11.18
C THR A 62 1.16 -12.78 -12.69
N GLU A 63 1.04 -11.52 -13.12
CA GLU A 63 1.06 -11.16 -14.55
C GLU A 63 2.46 -11.21 -15.16
N VAL A 64 3.50 -10.80 -14.41
CA VAL A 64 4.88 -10.74 -14.91
C VAL A 64 5.45 -12.15 -15.15
N GLN A 65 4.94 -13.16 -14.45
CA GLN A 65 5.42 -14.54 -14.54
C GLN A 65 4.74 -15.37 -15.64
N MET A 66 3.58 -14.93 -16.16
CA MET A 66 2.84 -15.63 -17.22
C MET A 66 3.21 -15.15 -18.64
N ALA A 67 4.07 -14.13 -18.75
CA ALA A 67 4.57 -13.58 -20.00
C ALA A 67 6.01 -14.03 -20.35
N ALA A 68 6.52 -15.08 -19.68
CA ALA A 68 7.86 -15.64 -19.87
C ALA A 68 7.82 -17.08 -20.40
#